data_AF-A0A7W6RS11-F1
#
_entry.id   AF-A0A7W6RS11-F1
#
_cell.length_a   1.000
_cell.length_b   1.000
_cell.length_c   1.000
_cell.angle_alpha   90.00
_cell.angle_beta   90.00
_cell.angle_gamma   90.00
#
_symmetry.space_group_name_H-M   'P 1'
#
loop_
_entity.id
_entity.type
_entity.pdbx_description
1 polymer ?
#
loop_
_entity_poly.entity_id
_entity_poly.type
_entity_poly.pdbx_seq_one_letter_code
_entity_poly.pdbx_strand_id
1 'polypeptide(L)'
;MEQGEDALEAAKREVFEEVGSKIEGNFTWLGEYRQPGGKTVLVWSIEADIDADAIVSNSFQIEWPPRSGKMRAFPEVDRAGWFRLDEAERKILKGQQQVLLAFATRRQP
;
A
#
# COMPACT_ATOMS: atom_id res chain seq x y z
N MET A 1 9.01 -6.85 7.73
CA MET A 1 10.47 -6.65 7.72
C MET A 1 11.11 -7.85 8.36
N GLU A 2 11.86 -8.60 7.57
CA GLU A 2 12.74 -9.64 8.10
C GLU A 2 13.89 -8.99 8.88
N GLN A 3 14.49 -9.73 9.81
CA GLN A 3 15.51 -9.18 10.70
C GLN A 3 16.76 -8.80 9.89
N GLY A 4 17.04 -7.50 9.78
CA GLY A 4 18.17 -6.95 9.00
C GLY A 4 17.86 -6.63 7.54
N GLU A 5 16.59 -6.77 7.10
CA GLU A 5 16.15 -6.37 5.76
C GLU A 5 16.13 -4.83 5.66
N ASP A 6 16.63 -4.30 4.54
CA ASP A 6 16.49 -2.88 4.22
C ASP A 6 15.01 -2.53 3.98
N ALA A 7 14.57 -1.37 4.49
CA ALA A 7 13.16 -1.02 4.48
C ALA A 7 12.62 -0.78 3.05
N LEU A 8 13.45 -0.34 2.10
CA LEU A 8 13.04 -0.20 0.70
C LEU A 8 12.96 -1.57 0.02
N GLU A 9 13.88 -2.49 0.31
CA GLU A 9 13.79 -3.86 -0.22
C GLU A 9 12.57 -4.60 0.31
N ALA A 10 12.24 -4.43 1.60
CA ALA A 10 10.98 -4.92 2.17
C ALA A 10 9.76 -4.35 1.43
N ALA A 11 9.74 -3.03 1.18
CA ALA A 11 8.65 -2.39 0.45
C ALA A 11 8.50 -2.90 -0.99
N LYS A 12 9.61 -3.15 -1.70
CA LYS A 12 9.59 -3.72 -3.06
C LYS A 12 9.04 -5.15 -3.07
N ARG A 13 9.45 -5.98 -2.09
CA ARG A 13 8.93 -7.35 -1.93
C ARG A 13 7.43 -7.34 -1.62
N GLU A 14 6.98 -6.49 -0.70
CA GLU A 14 5.56 -6.36 -0.34
C GLU A 14 4.71 -5.91 -1.54
N VAL A 15 5.19 -4.96 -2.37
CA VAL A 15 4.48 -4.60 -3.60
C VAL A 15 4.37 -5.79 -4.56
N PHE A 16 5.41 -6.62 -4.69
CA PHE A 16 5.30 -7.81 -5.52
C PHE A 16 4.29 -8.83 -4.96
N GLU A 17 4.23 -9.01 -3.65
CA GLU A 17 3.31 -9.96 -2.99
C GLU A 17 1.84 -9.49 -2.99
N GLU A 18 1.59 -8.19 -2.84
CA GLU A 18 0.23 -7.62 -2.74
C GLU A 18 -0.32 -7.12 -4.08
N VAL A 19 0.56 -6.66 -4.97
CA VAL A 19 0.19 -6.03 -6.26
C VAL A 19 0.55 -6.94 -7.45
N GLY A 20 1.40 -7.96 -7.25
CA GLY A 20 1.88 -8.84 -8.31
C GLY A 20 2.88 -8.19 -9.27
N SER A 21 3.27 -6.94 -9.00
CA SER A 21 4.08 -6.12 -9.90
C SER A 21 5.48 -5.90 -9.34
N LYS A 22 6.51 -6.14 -10.15
CA LYS A 22 7.88 -5.77 -9.80
C LYS A 22 8.09 -4.29 -10.13
N ILE A 23 8.53 -3.53 -9.14
CA ILE A 23 8.84 -2.11 -9.30
C ILE A 23 10.35 -1.88 -9.20
N GLU A 24 10.89 -1.21 -10.21
CA GLU A 24 12.31 -0.89 -10.33
C GLU A 24 12.47 0.55 -10.85
N GLY A 25 13.50 1.25 -10.37
CA GLY A 25 13.79 2.62 -10.80
C GLY A 25 14.19 3.54 -9.65
N ASN A 26 13.98 4.84 -9.86
CA ASN A 26 14.39 5.87 -8.91
C ASN A 26 13.30 6.10 -7.86
N PHE A 27 13.50 5.51 -6.69
CA PHE A 27 12.64 5.72 -5.53
C PHE A 27 12.95 7.04 -4.85
N THR A 28 11.93 7.89 -4.71
CA THR A 28 12.01 9.15 -3.99
C THR A 28 11.49 8.97 -2.57
N TRP A 29 12.31 9.25 -1.57
CA TRP A 29 11.88 9.22 -0.17
C TRP A 29 10.85 10.31 0.12
N LEU A 30 9.68 9.91 0.62
CA LEU A 30 8.61 10.83 1.00
C LEU A 30 8.61 11.15 2.50
N GLY A 31 9.04 10.20 3.34
CA GLY A 31 9.16 10.41 4.77
C GLY A 31 8.73 9.22 5.62
N GLU A 32 8.84 9.42 6.93
CA GLU A 32 8.35 8.51 7.96
C GLU A 32 7.07 9.10 8.59
N TYR A 33 6.02 8.29 8.67
CA TYR A 33 4.70 8.72 9.14
C TYR A 33 4.20 7.82 10.25
N ARG A 34 4.00 8.38 11.44
CA ARG A 34 3.45 7.67 12.59
C ARG A 34 1.93 7.68 12.56
N GLN A 35 1.32 6.50 12.52
CA GLN A 35 -0.13 6.34 12.53
C GLN A 35 -0.70 6.32 13.96
N PRO A 36 -2.00 6.62 14.16
CA PRO A 36 -2.63 6.66 15.48
C PRO A 36 -2.49 5.37 16.31
N GLY A 37 -2.36 4.21 15.66
CA GLY A 37 -2.12 2.92 16.32
C GLY A 37 -0.68 2.69 16.79
N GLY A 38 0.20 3.68 16.67
CA GLY A 38 1.62 3.57 17.03
C GLY A 38 2.51 2.99 15.94
N LYS A 39 1.93 2.39 14.88
CA LYS A 39 2.66 1.91 13.70
C LYS A 39 3.33 3.08 12.98
N THR A 40 4.61 2.94 12.68
CA THR A 40 5.34 3.83 11.79
C THR A 40 5.32 3.25 10.37
N VAL A 41 5.07 4.10 9.37
CA VAL A 41 5.14 3.75 7.95
C VAL A 41 6.23 4.57 7.27
N LEU A 42 7.14 3.88 6.58
CA LEU A 42 8.18 4.47 5.76
C LEU A 42 7.68 4.49 4.32
N VAL A 43 7.83 5.63 3.64
CA VAL A 43 7.16 5.83 2.34
C VAL A 43 8.15 6.34 1.29
N TRP A 44 8.15 5.67 0.15
CA TRP A 44 8.81 6.09 -1.07
C TRP A 44 7.78 6.23 -2.20
N SER A 45 8.08 7.07 -3.18
CA SER A 45 7.34 7.15 -4.44
C SER A 45 8.22 6.79 -5.62
N ILE A 46 7.62 6.16 -6.62
CA ILE A 46 8.25 5.80 -7.89
C ILE A 46 7.27 6.09 -9.03
N GLU A 47 7.81 6.36 -10.22
CA GLU A 47 7.05 6.34 -11.46
C GLU A 47 7.07 4.92 -12.03
N ALA A 48 5.91 4.30 -12.17
CA ALA A 48 5.75 2.95 -12.68
C ALA A 48 4.44 2.84 -13.46
N ASP A 49 4.44 2.01 -14.49
CA ASP A 49 3.25 1.65 -15.24
C ASP A 49 2.62 0.40 -14.61
N ILE A 50 1.56 0.59 -13.82
CA ILE A 50 0.88 -0.49 -13.10
C ILE A 50 -0.53 -0.65 -13.66
N ASP A 51 -0.83 -1.85 -14.13
CA ASP A 51 -2.18 -2.23 -14.51
C ASP A 51 -3.00 -2.56 -13.26
N ALA A 52 -3.91 -1.64 -12.89
CA ALA A 52 -4.74 -1.80 -11.71
C ALA A 52 -5.73 -2.97 -11.83
N ASP A 53 -6.10 -3.38 -13.04
CA ASP A 53 -7.01 -4.50 -13.29
C ASP A 53 -6.30 -5.86 -13.18
N ALA A 54 -4.96 -5.87 -13.22
CA ALA A 54 -4.13 -7.07 -13.10
C ALA A 54 -3.65 -7.35 -11.67
N ILE A 55 -4.06 -6.54 -10.69
CA ILE A 55 -3.62 -6.68 -9.29
C ILE A 55 -4.16 -7.97 -8.69
N VAL A 56 -3.25 -8.80 -8.19
CA VAL A 56 -3.54 -10.04 -7.47
C VAL A 56 -2.87 -9.99 -6.10
N SER A 57 -3.68 -10.09 -5.05
CA SER A 57 -3.23 -10.02 -3.67
C SER A 57 -3.28 -11.39 -2.99
N ASN A 58 -2.42 -11.58 -1.99
CA ASN A 58 -2.52 -12.70 -1.07
C ASN A 58 -3.89 -12.79 -0.40
N SER A 59 -4.27 -14.00 0.00
CA SER A 59 -5.55 -14.26 0.67
C SER A 59 -5.36 -14.63 2.14
N PHE A 60 -6.27 -14.16 2.99
CA PHE A 60 -6.36 -14.54 4.38
C PHE A 60 -7.66 -15.31 4.65
N GLN A 61 -7.69 -16.12 5.71
CA GLN A 61 -8.88 -16.87 6.10
C GLN A 61 -9.49 -16.30 7.38
N ILE A 62 -10.80 -16.09 7.37
CA ILE A 62 -11.57 -15.73 8.57
C ILE A 62 -12.83 -16.59 8.66
N GLU A 63 -13.35 -16.68 9.87
CA GLU A 63 -14.66 -17.27 10.08
C GLU A 63 -15.75 -16.32 9.53
N TRP A 64 -16.53 -16.79 8.56
CA TRP A 64 -17.55 -15.98 7.93
C TRP A 64 -18.77 -16.79 7.43
N PRO A 65 -20.01 -16.42 7.80
CA PRO A 65 -20.39 -15.30 8.69
C PRO A 65 -19.88 -15.46 10.13
N PRO A 66 -19.78 -14.38 10.92
CA PRO A 66 -19.27 -14.46 12.29
C PRO A 66 -20.04 -15.48 13.14
N ARG A 67 -19.33 -16.28 13.94
CA ARG A 67 -19.88 -17.35 14.83
C ARG A 67 -20.58 -18.51 14.11
N SER A 68 -20.28 -18.74 12.83
CA SER A 68 -20.79 -19.87 12.04
C SER A 68 -19.94 -21.15 12.10
N GLY A 69 -18.72 -21.08 12.61
CA GLY A 69 -17.71 -22.14 12.54
C GLY A 69 -17.15 -22.40 11.14
N LYS A 70 -17.51 -21.60 10.13
CA LYS A 70 -17.09 -21.79 8.73
C LYS A 70 -15.95 -20.84 8.36
N MET A 71 -14.80 -21.40 8.01
CA MET A 71 -13.67 -20.62 7.47
C MET A 71 -13.87 -20.32 5.99
N ARG A 72 -13.62 -19.07 5.60
CA ARG A 72 -13.62 -18.62 4.20
C ARG A 72 -12.37 -17.80 3.92
N ALA A 73 -11.82 -17.96 2.71
CA ALA A 73 -10.70 -17.17 2.21
C ALA A 73 -11.21 -15.89 1.53
N PHE A 74 -10.51 -14.78 1.75
CA PHE A 74 -10.73 -13.48 1.13
C PHE A 74 -9.38 -12.89 0.71
N PRO A 75 -9.28 -12.16 -0.42
CA PRO A 75 -8.07 -11.43 -0.76
C PRO A 75 -7.87 -10.27 0.21
N GLU A 76 -6.61 -9.91 0.50
CA GLU A 76 -6.29 -8.71 1.28
C GLU A 76 -6.64 -7.42 0.53
N VAL A 77 -6.39 -7.39 -0.77
CA VAL A 77 -6.89 -6.36 -1.71
C VAL A 77 -7.96 -6.96 -2.60
N ASP A 78 -9.20 -6.50 -2.44
CA ASP A 78 -10.34 -6.95 -3.27
C ASP A 78 -10.41 -6.20 -4.60
N ARG A 79 -10.00 -4.93 -4.62
CA ARG A 79 -10.05 -4.04 -5.78
C ARG A 79 -8.94 -3.00 -5.72
N ALA A 80 -8.43 -2.64 -6.89
CA ALA A 80 -7.53 -1.51 -7.06
C ALA A 80 -8.09 -0.51 -8.09
N GLY A 81 -7.51 0.68 -8.14
CA GLY A 81 -7.92 1.70 -9.07
C GLY A 81 -7.02 2.93 -9.02
N TRP A 82 -6.95 3.63 -10.15
CA TRP A 82 -6.26 4.90 -10.26
C TRP A 82 -7.20 6.04 -9.86
N PHE A 83 -6.70 6.95 -9.02
CA PHE A 83 -7.48 8.07 -8.49
C PHE A 83 -6.74 9.38 -8.68
N ARG A 84 -7.52 10.44 -8.90
CA ARG A 84 -7.00 11.81 -8.76
C ARG A 84 -6.67 12.08 -7.29
N LEU A 85 -5.73 12.99 -7.02
CA LEU A 85 -5.31 13.31 -5.65
C LEU A 85 -6.48 13.71 -4.75
N ASP A 86 -7.42 14.52 -5.25
CA ASP A 86 -8.58 14.95 -4.47
C ASP A 86 -9.49 13.77 -4.07
N GLU A 87 -9.61 12.77 -4.92
CA GLU A 87 -10.36 11.54 -4.63
C GLU A 87 -9.60 10.61 -3.69
N ALA A 88 -8.30 10.45 -3.91
CA ALA A 88 -7.43 9.66 -3.05
C ALA A 88 -7.44 10.17 -1.60
N GLU A 89 -7.43 11.49 -1.38
CA GLU A 89 -7.52 12.10 -0.05
C GLU A 89 -8.78 11.72 0.74
N ARG A 90 -9.91 11.51 0.03
CA ARG A 90 -11.19 11.11 0.62
C ARG A 90 -11.26 9.60 0.91
N LYS A 91 -10.49 8.78 0.17
CA LYS A 91 -10.51 7.32 0.27
C LYS A 91 -9.44 6.76 1.20
N ILE A 92 -8.28 7.41 1.30
CA ILE A 92 -7.15 6.93 2.08
C ILE A 92 -7.42 7.01 3.59
N LEU A 93 -6.74 6.17 4.38
CA LEU A 93 -6.78 6.27 5.83
C LEU A 93 -6.33 7.66 6.30
N LYS A 94 -7.03 8.24 7.28
CA LYS A 94 -6.73 9.59 7.81
C LYS A 94 -5.25 9.75 8.22
N GLY A 95 -4.66 8.71 8.82
CA GLY A 95 -3.24 8.70 9.23
C GLY A 95 -2.24 8.71 8.07
N GLN A 96 -2.67 8.49 6.83
CA GLN A 96 -1.85 8.47 5.62
C GLN A 96 -2.11 9.68 4.70
N GLN A 97 -3.06 10.56 5.02
CA GLN A 97 -3.33 11.74 4.18
C GLN A 97 -2.10 12.63 3.97
N GLN A 98 -1.24 12.73 4.99
CA GLN A 98 0.02 13.50 4.90
C GLN A 98 1.00 12.94 3.85
N VAL A 99 0.88 11.65 3.49
CA VAL A 99 1.67 11.05 2.41
C VAL A 99 1.28 11.65 1.07
N LEU A 100 -0.03 11.78 0.79
CA LEU A 100 -0.52 12.36 -0.47
C LEU A 100 -0.13 13.83 -0.60
N LEU A 101 -0.24 14.60 0.48
CA LEU A 101 0.20 15.99 0.51
C LEU A 101 1.70 16.12 0.22
N ALA A 102 2.52 15.30 0.89
CA ALA A 102 3.96 15.32 0.73
C ALA A 102 4.40 14.86 -0.68
N PHE A 103 3.64 13.97 -1.31
CA PHE A 103 3.83 13.58 -2.70
C PHE A 103 3.46 14.73 -3.65
N ALA A 104 2.31 15.36 -3.45
CA ALA A 104 1.81 16.45 -4.29
C ALA A 104 2.77 17.66 -4.30
N THR A 105 3.27 18.08 -3.13
CA THR A 105 4.21 19.21 -3.02
C THR A 105 5.51 18.97 -3.79
N ARG A 106 5.97 17.71 -3.88
CA ARG A 106 7.21 17.36 -4.60
C ARG A 106 7.02 17.23 -6.12
N ARG A 107 5.77 17.13 -6.59
CA ARG A 107 5.43 17.10 -8.03
C ARG A 107 5.04 18.47 -8.59
N GLN A 108 4.98 19.51 -7.76
CA GLN A 108 4.85 20.87 -8.28
C GLN A 108 6.18 21.28 -8.95
N PRO A 109 6.13 21.83 -10.18
CA PRO A 109 7.32 22.24 -10.93
C PRO A 109 8.10 23.36 -10.25
#